data_AF-A0A925R731-F1
#
_entry.id   AF-A0A925R731-F1
#
_cell.length_a   1.000
_cell.length_b   1.000
_cell.length_c   1.000
_cell.angle_alpha   90.00
_cell.angle_beta   90.00
_cell.angle_gamma   90.00
#
_symmetry.space_group_name_H-M   'P 1'
#
loop_
_entity.id
_entity.type
_entity.pdbx_description
1 polymer ?
#
loop_
_entity_poly.entity_id
_entity_poly.type
_entity_poly.pdbx_seq_one_letter_code
_entity_poly.pdbx_strand_id
1 'polypeptide(L)'
;MMSKIKAAFSKLIKKLIKSVQRFPETIVVVTLVVFIAILLNHESGQWLEDCLMSLTLGLPLFSAFKLFLERKPLALKWRVIGDVLITALLTGYYFIIPSGEDQLFMIRFITMMGIFYLMFLLIPYFYKRKNFSVYCLKLVANFFITYLYTLVLYLGVIAIIFTVDQLFALNIDETIYLDLFFVAVGIFGVTYFLSNMPQFEDTLTIESYPVVIKVLIIAILMPLVTAYTVVLYAYFAKILFG
;
A
#
# COMPACT_ATOMS: atom_id res chain seq x y z
N MET A 1 -26.96 0.06 20.43
CA MET A 1 -25.52 -0.17 20.16
C MET A 1 -25.28 -1.18 19.04
N MET A 2 -25.95 -2.34 19.05
CA MET A 2 -25.88 -3.35 17.97
C MET A 2 -26.22 -2.85 16.55
N SER A 3 -27.18 -1.93 16.39
CA SER A 3 -27.51 -1.39 15.05
C SER A 3 -26.39 -0.57 14.41
N LYS A 4 -25.64 0.20 15.21
CA LYS A 4 -24.50 1.01 14.75
C LYS A 4 -23.31 0.12 14.36
N ILE A 5 -23.06 -0.94 15.13
CA ILE A 5 -22.00 -1.93 14.84
C ILE A 5 -22.31 -2.68 13.53
N LYS A 6 -23.54 -3.18 13.37
CA LYS A 6 -23.97 -3.86 12.15
C LYS A 6 -23.88 -2.95 10.92
N ALA A 7 -24.26 -1.67 11.07
CA ALA A 7 -24.13 -0.68 10.00
C ALA A 7 -22.67 -0.38 9.64
N ALA A 8 -21.79 -0.25 10.64
CA ALA A 8 -20.35 -0.04 10.41
C ALA A 8 -19.72 -1.25 9.69
N PHE A 9 -20.04 -2.47 10.12
CA PHE A 9 -19.54 -3.70 9.50
C PHE A 9 -20.03 -3.85 8.05
N SER A 10 -21.32 -3.61 7.80
CA SER A 10 -21.87 -3.61 6.43
C SER A 10 -21.18 -2.56 5.54
N LYS A 11 -20.88 -1.38 6.09
CA LYS A 11 -20.15 -0.33 5.37
C LYS A 11 -18.72 -0.75 5.03
N LEU A 12 -18.02 -1.42 5.95
CA LEU A 12 -16.68 -1.97 5.71
C LEU A 12 -16.71 -3.04 4.61
N ILE A 13 -17.63 -4.00 4.68
CA ILE A 13 -17.78 -5.04 3.65
C ILE A 13 -18.05 -4.41 2.28
N LYS A 14 -18.99 -3.46 2.20
CA LYS A 14 -19.29 -2.76 0.93
C LYS A 14 -18.07 -2.04 0.36
N LYS A 15 -17.24 -1.44 1.21
CA LYS A 15 -15.98 -0.81 0.79
C LYS A 15 -15.00 -1.83 0.22
N LEU A 16 -14.79 -2.95 0.92
CA LEU A 16 -13.88 -4.01 0.46
C LEU A 16 -14.37 -4.61 -0.88
N ILE A 17 -15.66 -4.88 -1.01
CA ILE A 17 -16.25 -5.37 -2.28
C ILE A 17 -16.03 -4.35 -3.41
N LYS A 18 -16.25 -3.05 -3.15
CA LYS A 18 -16.00 -1.99 -4.15
C LYS A 18 -14.51 -1.96 -4.57
N SER A 19 -13.60 -2.24 -3.64
CA SER A 19 -12.16 -2.36 -3.93
C SER A 19 -11.86 -3.51 -4.89
N VAL A 20 -12.40 -4.71 -4.59
CA VAL A 20 -12.24 -5.90 -5.43
C VAL A 20 -12.81 -5.69 -6.83
N GLN A 21 -13.97 -5.01 -6.94
CA GLN A 21 -14.57 -4.69 -8.24
C GLN A 21 -13.76 -3.64 -9.02
N ARG A 22 -13.12 -2.69 -8.32
CA ARG A 22 -12.33 -1.63 -8.93
C ARG A 22 -10.94 -2.12 -9.36
N PHE A 23 -10.26 -2.90 -8.52
CA PHE A 23 -8.89 -3.38 -8.71
C PHE A 23 -8.77 -4.92 -8.73
N PRO A 24 -9.48 -5.64 -9.63
CA PRO A 24 -9.47 -7.11 -9.61
C PRO A 24 -8.07 -7.70 -9.85
N GLU A 25 -7.29 -7.14 -10.79
CA GLU A 25 -5.93 -7.62 -11.10
C GLU A 25 -5.00 -7.48 -9.89
N THR A 26 -4.99 -6.31 -9.24
CA THR A 26 -4.16 -6.10 -8.04
C THR A 26 -4.53 -7.07 -6.94
N ILE A 27 -5.82 -7.33 -6.71
CA ILE A 27 -6.27 -8.27 -5.66
C ILE A 27 -5.82 -9.71 -5.96
N VAL A 28 -5.86 -10.14 -7.22
CA VAL A 28 -5.32 -11.45 -7.61
C VAL A 28 -3.83 -11.52 -7.32
N VAL A 29 -3.05 -10.50 -7.71
CA VAL A 29 -1.61 -10.46 -7.45
C VAL A 29 -1.31 -10.45 -5.95
N VAL A 30 -2.01 -9.65 -5.15
CA VAL A 30 -1.86 -9.66 -3.67
C VAL A 30 -2.13 -11.04 -3.10
N THR A 31 -3.18 -11.70 -3.57
CA THR A 31 -3.57 -13.03 -3.07
C THR A 31 -2.48 -14.06 -3.39
N LEU A 32 -1.89 -14.00 -4.59
CA LEU A 32 -0.75 -14.84 -4.96
C LEU A 32 0.50 -14.53 -4.13
N VAL A 33 0.79 -13.25 -3.89
CA VAL A 33 1.91 -12.81 -3.02
C VAL A 33 1.74 -13.38 -1.61
N VAL A 34 0.54 -13.27 -1.01
CA VAL A 34 0.26 -13.82 0.32
C VAL A 34 0.39 -15.33 0.32
N PHE A 35 -0.14 -16.01 -0.69
CA PHE A 35 -0.05 -17.47 -0.79
C PHE A 35 1.41 -17.95 -0.88
N ILE A 36 2.23 -17.33 -1.72
CA ILE A 36 3.65 -17.68 -1.87
C ILE A 36 4.44 -17.31 -0.61
N ALA A 37 4.13 -16.18 0.03
CA ALA A 37 4.77 -15.78 1.28
C ALA A 37 4.49 -16.78 2.41
N ILE A 38 3.26 -17.31 2.49
CA ILE A 38 2.92 -18.40 3.43
C ILE A 38 3.71 -19.66 3.07
N LEU A 39 3.75 -20.08 1.80
CA LEU A 39 4.54 -21.25 1.40
C LEU A 39 6.01 -21.11 1.79
N LEU A 40 6.61 -19.94 1.57
CA LEU A 40 8.00 -19.66 1.96
C LEU A 40 8.25 -19.69 3.47
N ASN A 41 7.23 -19.39 4.27
CA ASN A 41 7.32 -19.46 5.73
C ASN A 41 7.43 -20.90 6.23
N HIS A 42 6.89 -21.87 5.47
CA HIS A 42 6.92 -23.30 5.81
C HIS A 42 8.00 -24.08 5.06
N GLU A 43 8.33 -23.68 3.84
CA GLU A 43 9.31 -24.36 2.98
C GLU A 43 10.20 -23.34 2.27
N SER A 44 11.52 -23.46 2.41
CA SER A 44 12.45 -22.63 1.66
C SER A 44 12.58 -23.10 0.22
N GLY A 45 12.56 -22.16 -0.72
CA GLY A 45 12.69 -22.45 -2.14
C GLY A 45 13.10 -21.22 -2.93
N GLN A 46 14.25 -21.26 -3.58
CA GLN A 46 14.75 -20.13 -4.38
C GLN A 46 13.76 -19.70 -5.46
N TRP A 47 13.09 -20.67 -6.10
CA TRP A 47 12.05 -20.37 -7.10
C TRP A 47 10.82 -19.65 -6.50
N LEU A 48 10.49 -19.91 -5.23
CA LEU A 48 9.41 -19.22 -4.53
C LEU A 48 9.83 -17.78 -4.19
N GLU A 49 11.07 -17.57 -3.76
CA GLU A 49 11.63 -16.23 -3.50
C GLU A 49 11.63 -15.37 -4.77
N ASP A 50 12.11 -15.94 -5.89
CA ASP A 50 12.13 -15.27 -7.20
C ASP A 50 10.71 -14.92 -7.68
N CYS A 51 9.75 -15.84 -7.48
CA CYS A 51 8.34 -15.60 -7.76
C CYS A 51 7.77 -14.47 -6.88
N LEU A 52 8.06 -14.49 -5.58
CA LEU A 52 7.59 -13.49 -4.62
C LEU A 52 8.12 -12.10 -4.97
N MET A 53 9.42 -11.99 -5.29
CA MET A 53 10.05 -10.74 -5.70
C MET A 53 9.39 -10.16 -6.95
N SER A 54 9.17 -10.99 -7.98
CA SER A 54 8.52 -10.57 -9.23
C SER A 54 7.08 -10.11 -8.99
N LEU A 55 6.27 -10.88 -8.27
CA LEU A 55 4.87 -10.55 -8.02
C LEU A 55 4.70 -9.30 -7.15
N THR A 56 5.62 -9.07 -6.22
CA THR A 56 5.59 -7.85 -5.39
C THR A 56 5.76 -6.59 -6.24
N LEU A 57 6.54 -6.64 -7.33
CA LEU A 57 6.70 -5.51 -8.26
C LEU A 57 5.41 -5.27 -9.06
N GLY A 58 4.63 -6.32 -9.29
CA GLY A 58 3.33 -6.25 -9.95
C GLY A 58 2.31 -5.42 -9.19
N LEU A 59 2.35 -5.43 -7.85
CA LEU A 59 1.39 -4.70 -7.01
C LEU A 59 1.28 -3.21 -7.34
N PRO A 60 2.36 -2.41 -7.27
CA PRO A 60 2.30 -0.99 -7.63
C PRO A 60 2.02 -0.80 -9.13
N LEU A 61 2.52 -1.68 -10.01
CA LEU A 61 2.35 -1.55 -11.46
C LEU A 61 0.89 -1.73 -11.93
N PHE A 62 0.22 -2.81 -11.53
CA PHE A 62 -1.19 -3.05 -11.87
C PHE A 62 -2.07 -1.94 -11.29
N SER A 63 -1.79 -1.53 -10.05
CA SER A 63 -2.55 -0.45 -9.40
C SER A 63 -2.35 0.89 -10.11
N ALA A 64 -1.12 1.20 -10.51
CA ALA A 64 -0.77 2.41 -11.26
C ALA A 64 -1.44 2.44 -12.64
N PHE A 65 -1.39 1.32 -13.36
CA PHE A 65 -1.99 1.18 -14.68
C PHE A 65 -3.50 1.30 -14.62
N LYS A 66 -4.15 0.66 -13.63
CA LYS A 66 -5.60 0.80 -13.42
C LYS A 66 -6.01 2.25 -13.17
N LEU A 67 -5.28 2.97 -12.32
CA LEU A 67 -5.54 4.39 -12.06
C LEU A 67 -5.25 5.27 -13.28
N PHE A 68 -4.33 4.86 -14.15
CA PHE A 68 -4.10 5.54 -15.42
C PHE A 68 -5.28 5.34 -16.38
N LEU A 69 -5.83 4.12 -16.47
CA LEU A 69 -7.01 3.81 -17.28
C LEU A 69 -8.26 4.55 -16.79
N GLU A 70 -8.45 4.73 -15.48
CA GLU A 70 -9.60 5.49 -14.95
C GLU A 70 -9.65 6.95 -15.40
N ARG A 71 -8.56 7.49 -15.97
CA ARG A 71 -8.50 8.87 -16.48
C ARG A 71 -9.01 9.03 -17.90
N LYS A 72 -8.96 7.97 -18.69
CA LYS A 72 -9.31 8.01 -20.11
C LYS A 72 -10.38 6.96 -20.35
N PRO A 73 -11.46 7.26 -21.09
CA PRO A 73 -12.40 6.24 -21.55
C PRO A 73 -11.74 5.38 -22.63
N LEU A 74 -10.77 4.55 -22.24
CA LEU A 74 -10.07 3.62 -23.11
C LEU A 74 -10.94 2.40 -23.33
N ALA A 75 -11.00 1.93 -24.58
CA ALA A 75 -11.71 0.70 -24.92
C ALA A 75 -11.09 -0.50 -24.17
N LEU A 76 -11.93 -1.49 -23.82
CA LEU A 76 -11.54 -2.69 -23.09
C LEU A 76 -10.29 -3.40 -23.67
N LYS A 77 -10.09 -3.31 -25.00
CA LYS A 77 -8.91 -3.85 -25.69
C LYS A 77 -7.58 -3.28 -25.15
N TRP A 78 -7.51 -1.97 -24.90
CA TRP A 78 -6.30 -1.31 -24.40
C TRP A 78 -5.98 -1.67 -22.94
N ARG A 79 -7.02 -2.02 -22.17
CA ARG A 79 -6.83 -2.56 -20.81
C ARG A 79 -6.13 -3.92 -20.90
N VAL A 80 -6.70 -4.86 -21.65
CA VAL A 80 -6.13 -6.21 -21.80
C VAL A 80 -4.70 -6.16 -22.36
N ILE A 81 -4.42 -5.30 -23.35
CA ILE A 81 -3.07 -5.14 -23.89
C ILE A 81 -2.08 -4.68 -22.82
N GLY A 82 -2.46 -3.71 -21.98
CA GLY A 82 -1.59 -3.22 -20.92
C GLY A 82 -1.39 -4.25 -19.81
N ASP A 83 -2.42 -5.01 -19.44
CA ASP A 83 -2.30 -6.07 -18.43
C ASP A 83 -1.37 -7.19 -18.92
N VAL A 84 -1.47 -7.57 -20.21
CA VAL A 84 -0.56 -8.53 -20.85
C VAL A 84 0.87 -7.98 -20.89
N LEU A 85 1.05 -6.70 -21.22
CA LEU A 85 2.36 -6.06 -21.25
C LEU A 85 3.03 -6.05 -19.87
N ILE A 86 2.29 -5.69 -18.81
CA ILE A 86 2.79 -5.68 -17.43
C ILE A 86 3.15 -7.10 -17.02
N THR A 87 2.29 -8.07 -17.29
CA THR A 87 2.56 -9.49 -16.99
C THR A 87 3.81 -9.97 -17.70
N ALA A 88 3.97 -9.68 -19.00
CA ALA A 88 5.16 -10.04 -19.77
C ALA A 88 6.44 -9.38 -19.22
N LEU A 89 6.35 -8.13 -18.75
CA LEU A 89 7.48 -7.44 -18.12
C LEU A 89 7.88 -8.10 -16.79
N LEU A 90 6.92 -8.51 -15.96
CA LEU A 90 7.19 -9.23 -14.71
C LEU A 90 7.76 -10.63 -14.96
N THR A 91 7.24 -11.35 -15.96
CA THR A 91 7.80 -12.64 -16.39
C THR A 91 9.21 -12.48 -16.94
N GLY A 92 9.47 -11.43 -17.74
CA GLY A 92 10.81 -11.12 -18.21
C GLY A 92 11.77 -10.77 -17.07
N TYR A 93 11.28 -10.05 -16.05
CA TYR A 93 12.05 -9.75 -14.85
C TYR A 93 12.45 -11.01 -14.07
N TYR A 94 11.53 -11.97 -13.95
CA TYR A 94 11.79 -13.26 -13.28
C TYR A 94 13.01 -13.99 -13.88
N PHE A 95 13.18 -13.98 -15.21
CA PHE A 95 14.34 -14.62 -15.86
C PHE A 95 15.67 -13.87 -15.69
N ILE A 96 15.63 -12.61 -15.26
CA ILE A 96 16.82 -11.78 -15.06
C ILE A 96 17.32 -11.88 -13.61
N ILE A 97 16.52 -12.45 -12.70
CA ILE A 97 16.89 -12.62 -11.30
C ILE A 97 18.12 -13.53 -11.22
N PRO A 98 19.26 -13.02 -10.71
CA PRO A 98 20.48 -13.82 -10.61
C PRO A 98 20.29 -14.91 -9.56
N SER A 99 20.73 -16.13 -9.88
CA SER A 99 20.70 -17.27 -8.98
C SER A 99 21.80 -17.16 -7.92
N GLY A 100 21.64 -16.25 -6.96
CA GLY A 100 22.58 -16.04 -5.85
C GLY A 100 22.35 -14.75 -5.08
N GLU A 101 22.95 -14.64 -3.89
CA GLU A 101 22.91 -13.43 -3.07
C GLU A 101 23.79 -12.33 -3.66
N ASP A 102 23.26 -11.59 -4.63
CA ASP A 102 23.89 -10.39 -5.16
C ASP A 102 23.33 -9.15 -4.46
N GLN A 103 24.14 -8.54 -3.59
CA GLN A 103 23.78 -7.31 -2.89
C GLN A 103 23.45 -6.16 -3.87
N LEU A 104 24.11 -6.11 -5.04
CA LEU A 104 23.84 -5.11 -6.07
C LEU A 104 22.45 -5.33 -6.69
N PHE A 105 22.05 -6.58 -6.88
CA PHE A 105 20.71 -6.94 -7.33
C PHE A 105 19.65 -6.50 -6.33
N MET A 106 19.85 -6.75 -5.03
CA MET A 106 18.91 -6.35 -3.98
C MET A 106 18.72 -4.82 -3.93
N ILE A 107 19.81 -4.04 -4.08
CA ILE A 107 19.72 -2.57 -4.17
C ILE A 107 18.93 -2.13 -5.41
N ARG A 108 19.16 -2.75 -6.57
CA ARG A 108 18.41 -2.47 -7.82
C ARG A 108 16.93 -2.78 -7.64
N PHE A 109 16.60 -3.92 -7.03
CA PHE A 109 15.23 -4.32 -6.73
C PHE A 109 14.52 -3.32 -5.83
N ILE A 110 15.14 -2.93 -4.70
CA ILE A 110 14.57 -1.93 -3.77
C ILE A 110 14.38 -0.57 -4.47
N THR A 111 15.34 -0.17 -5.32
CA THR A 111 15.25 1.07 -6.09
C THR A 111 14.08 1.01 -7.09
N MET A 112 13.92 -0.10 -7.80
CA MET A 112 12.83 -0.32 -8.76
C MET A 112 11.46 -0.33 -8.07
N MET A 113 11.36 -0.99 -6.92
CA MET A 113 10.19 -0.91 -6.03
C MET A 113 9.87 0.55 -5.69
N GLY A 114 10.85 1.30 -5.19
CA GLY A 114 10.68 2.71 -4.83
C GLY A 114 10.13 3.54 -5.99
N ILE A 115 10.69 3.36 -7.20
CA ILE A 115 10.22 4.05 -8.41
C ILE A 115 8.78 3.67 -8.73
N PHE A 116 8.40 2.39 -8.68
CA PHE A 116 7.04 1.96 -8.99
C PHE A 116 6.01 2.44 -7.96
N TYR A 117 6.35 2.42 -6.67
CA TYR A 117 5.49 3.00 -5.63
C TYR A 117 5.33 4.52 -5.80
N LEU A 118 6.41 5.24 -6.12
CA LEU A 118 6.34 6.67 -6.47
C LEU A 118 5.48 6.90 -7.71
N MET A 119 5.63 6.06 -8.72
CA MET A 119 4.83 6.14 -9.95
C MET A 119 3.35 5.93 -9.66
N PHE A 120 3.00 4.90 -8.87
CA PHE A 120 1.65 4.66 -8.38
C PHE A 120 1.09 5.86 -7.59
N LEU A 121 1.91 6.50 -6.77
CA LEU A 121 1.54 7.68 -5.99
C LEU A 121 1.26 8.90 -6.90
N LEU A 122 2.14 9.13 -7.87
CA LEU A 122 2.17 10.34 -8.70
C LEU A 122 1.23 10.28 -9.89
N ILE A 123 1.11 9.11 -10.53
CA ILE A 123 0.30 8.90 -11.72
C ILE A 123 -1.04 9.59 -11.53
N PRO A 124 -1.90 9.25 -10.55
CA PRO A 124 -3.30 9.69 -10.44
C PRO A 124 -3.52 11.20 -10.44
N TYR A 125 -2.52 12.01 -10.09
CA TYR A 125 -2.73 13.45 -9.92
C TYR A 125 -1.64 14.37 -10.48
N PHE A 126 -0.68 13.85 -11.26
CA PHE A 126 0.40 14.65 -11.88
C PHE A 126 -0.10 15.83 -12.76
N TYR A 127 -1.30 15.73 -13.34
CA TYR A 127 -1.81 16.72 -14.32
C TYR A 127 -2.64 17.86 -13.69
N LYS A 128 -3.37 17.65 -12.58
CA LYS A 128 -4.18 18.69 -11.91
C LYS A 128 -3.40 19.28 -10.72
N ARG A 129 -2.39 20.13 -10.96
CA ARG A 129 -1.51 20.66 -9.91
C ARG A 129 -2.22 21.32 -8.71
N LYS A 130 -3.43 21.89 -8.89
CA LYS A 130 -4.14 22.66 -7.86
C LYS A 130 -4.48 21.89 -6.56
N ASN A 131 -4.75 20.59 -6.61
CA ASN A 131 -5.08 19.80 -5.40
C ASN A 131 -4.11 18.65 -5.13
N PHE A 132 -2.92 18.66 -5.75
CA PHE A 132 -1.93 17.59 -5.59
C PHE A 132 -1.52 17.41 -4.13
N SER A 133 -1.30 18.51 -3.42
CA SER A 133 -1.00 18.48 -1.98
C SER A 133 -2.14 17.80 -1.20
N VAL A 134 -3.41 18.13 -1.48
CA VAL A 134 -4.57 17.53 -0.80
C VAL A 134 -4.67 16.02 -1.10
N TYR A 135 -4.37 15.61 -2.33
CA TYR A 135 -4.33 14.20 -2.72
C TYR A 135 -3.24 13.44 -1.95
N CYS A 136 -2.00 13.93 -1.93
CA CYS A 136 -0.90 13.30 -1.20
C CYS A 136 -1.23 13.18 0.29
N LEU A 137 -1.83 14.22 0.87
CA LEU A 137 -2.25 14.21 2.27
C LEU A 137 -3.34 13.17 2.56
N LYS A 138 -4.35 13.05 1.69
CA LYS A 138 -5.37 12.00 1.83
C LYS A 138 -4.79 10.60 1.67
N LEU A 139 -3.81 10.43 0.79
CA LEU A 139 -3.17 9.15 0.55
C LEU A 139 -2.32 8.70 1.73
N VAL A 140 -1.49 9.61 2.27
CA VAL A 140 -0.73 9.40 3.51
C VAL A 140 -1.69 9.12 4.67
N ALA A 141 -2.80 9.87 4.76
CA ALA A 141 -3.82 9.62 5.77
C ALA A 141 -4.46 8.25 5.69
N ASN A 142 -4.84 7.86 4.48
CA ASN A 142 -5.39 6.55 4.24
C ASN A 142 -4.38 5.45 4.56
N PHE A 143 -3.10 5.64 4.26
CA PHE A 143 -2.03 4.73 4.63
C PHE A 143 -1.95 4.53 6.15
N PHE A 144 -1.91 5.62 6.93
CA PHE A 144 -1.88 5.52 8.39
C PHE A 144 -3.14 4.89 8.99
N ILE A 145 -4.32 5.22 8.47
CA ILE A 145 -5.59 4.62 8.94
C ILE A 145 -5.60 3.12 8.62
N THR A 146 -5.17 2.74 7.42
CA THR A 146 -5.06 1.34 7.01
C THR A 146 -4.09 0.58 7.90
N TYR A 147 -2.90 1.16 8.13
CA TYR A 147 -1.89 0.59 9.01
C TYR A 147 -2.46 0.34 10.42
N LEU A 148 -3.11 1.33 11.03
CA LEU A 148 -3.73 1.17 12.35
C LEU A 148 -4.83 0.09 12.36
N TYR A 149 -5.68 0.07 11.33
CA TYR A 149 -6.78 -0.90 11.27
C TYR A 149 -6.27 -2.32 11.10
N THR A 150 -5.27 -2.52 10.24
CA THR A 150 -4.61 -3.82 10.05
C THR A 150 -3.86 -4.25 11.30
N LEU A 151 -3.16 -3.35 11.97
CA LEU A 151 -2.43 -3.63 13.21
C LEU A 151 -3.40 -4.07 14.32
N VAL A 152 -4.48 -3.33 14.53
CA VAL A 152 -5.51 -3.69 15.53
C VAL A 152 -6.15 -5.04 15.19
N LEU A 153 -6.44 -5.30 13.90
CA LEU A 153 -6.98 -6.58 13.45
C LEU A 153 -6.01 -7.73 13.73
N TYR A 154 -4.73 -7.58 13.35
CA TYR A 154 -3.70 -8.58 13.56
C TYR A 154 -3.46 -8.88 15.04
N LEU A 155 -3.27 -7.85 15.87
CA LEU A 155 -3.11 -8.01 17.31
C LEU A 155 -4.34 -8.65 17.97
N GLY A 156 -5.54 -8.29 17.51
CA GLY A 156 -6.78 -8.90 17.99
C GLY A 156 -6.84 -10.39 17.69
N VAL A 157 -6.50 -10.79 16.46
CA VAL A 157 -6.49 -12.21 16.05
C VAL A 157 -5.43 -13.00 16.82
N ILE A 158 -4.22 -12.46 16.94
CA ILE A 158 -3.14 -13.08 17.71
C ILE A 158 -3.50 -13.24 19.18
N ALA A 159 -4.10 -12.22 19.80
CA ALA A 159 -4.51 -12.31 21.21
C ALA A 159 -5.55 -13.42 21.42
N ILE A 160 -6.47 -13.61 20.48
CA ILE A 160 -7.45 -14.70 20.52
C ILE A 160 -6.75 -16.05 20.43
N ILE A 161 -5.88 -16.23 19.43
CA ILE A 161 -5.16 -17.49 19.20
C ILE A 161 -4.27 -17.83 20.39
N PHE A 162 -3.52 -16.87 20.90
CA PHE A 162 -2.71 -17.02 22.10
C PHE A 162 -3.53 -17.45 23.32
N THR A 163 -4.71 -16.82 23.52
CA THR A 163 -5.60 -17.19 24.64
C THR A 163 -6.16 -18.60 24.47
N VAL A 164 -6.55 -18.98 23.25
CA VAL A 164 -7.06 -20.32 22.94
C VAL A 164 -5.96 -21.37 23.13
N ASP A 165 -4.75 -21.09 22.66
CA ASP A 165 -3.59 -21.97 22.82
C ASP A 165 -3.28 -22.22 24.29
N GLN A 166 -3.27 -21.17 25.11
CA GLN A 166 -3.06 -21.28 26.56
C GLN A 166 -4.21 -21.99 27.29
N LEU A 167 -5.47 -21.73 26.91
CA LEU A 167 -6.63 -22.30 27.60
C LEU A 167 -6.84 -23.79 27.25
N PHE A 168 -6.51 -24.19 26.03
CA PHE A 168 -6.74 -25.54 25.51
C PHE A 168 -5.45 -26.36 25.33
N ALA A 169 -4.28 -25.80 25.65
CA ALA A 169 -2.96 -26.42 25.53
C ALA A 169 -2.71 -27.03 24.15
N LEU A 170 -3.04 -26.28 23.10
CA LEU A 170 -3.01 -26.77 21.71
C LEU A 170 -1.60 -26.85 21.11
N ASN A 171 -0.62 -26.17 21.72
CA ASN A 171 0.77 -26.05 21.23
C ASN A 171 0.81 -25.58 19.77
N ILE A 172 0.13 -24.47 19.48
CA ILE A 172 0.08 -23.87 18.15
C ILE A 172 1.48 -23.39 17.73
N ASP A 173 1.93 -23.79 16.54
CA ASP A 173 3.22 -23.41 15.98
C ASP A 173 3.33 -21.89 15.76
N GLU A 174 4.51 -21.33 16.05
CA GLU A 174 4.83 -19.91 15.91
C GLU A 174 4.76 -19.45 14.44
N THR A 175 4.95 -20.37 13.48
CA THR A 175 4.84 -20.10 12.04
C THR A 175 3.47 -19.51 11.65
N ILE A 176 2.39 -19.93 12.33
CA ILE A 176 1.02 -19.49 12.07
C ILE A 176 0.84 -17.99 12.35
N TYR A 177 1.58 -17.43 13.32
CA TYR A 177 1.50 -16.00 13.63
C TYR A 177 1.98 -15.16 12.45
N LEU A 178 3.02 -15.62 11.74
CA LEU A 178 3.57 -14.97 10.56
C LEU A 178 2.65 -15.16 9.34
N ASP A 179 2.01 -16.32 9.18
CA ASP A 179 1.00 -16.52 8.14
C ASP A 179 -0.17 -15.54 8.29
N LEU A 180 -0.65 -15.36 9.52
CA LEU A 180 -1.72 -14.41 9.84
C LEU A 180 -1.29 -12.96 9.60
N PHE A 181 0.00 -12.65 9.79
CA PHE A 181 0.55 -11.35 9.45
C PHE A 181 0.45 -11.09 7.95
N PHE A 182 0.86 -12.05 7.11
CA PHE A 182 0.75 -11.93 5.65
C PHE A 182 -0.70 -11.78 5.20
N VAL A 183 -1.63 -12.55 5.78
CA VAL A 183 -3.06 -12.42 5.49
C VAL A 183 -3.61 -11.05 5.90
N ALA A 184 -3.28 -10.58 7.10
CA ALA A 184 -3.76 -9.29 7.61
C ALA A 184 -3.22 -8.12 6.78
N VAL A 185 -1.92 -8.10 6.50
CA VAL A 185 -1.27 -7.01 5.75
C VAL A 185 -1.61 -7.07 4.27
N GLY A 186 -1.45 -8.24 3.65
CA GLY A 186 -1.71 -8.44 2.23
C GLY A 186 -3.19 -8.33 1.91
N ILE A 187 -4.00 -9.29 2.38
CA ILE A 187 -5.41 -9.37 1.97
C ILE A 187 -6.20 -8.19 2.55
N PHE A 188 -6.23 -8.02 3.87
CA PHE A 188 -7.05 -6.96 4.47
C PHE A 188 -6.45 -5.57 4.24
N GLY A 189 -5.16 -5.39 4.54
CA GLY A 189 -4.47 -4.11 4.44
C GLY A 189 -4.49 -3.53 3.02
N VAL A 190 -4.03 -4.29 2.02
CA VAL A 190 -3.99 -3.78 0.64
C VAL A 190 -5.41 -3.52 0.11
N THR A 191 -6.37 -4.43 0.34
CA THR A 191 -7.75 -4.24 -0.11
C THR A 191 -8.40 -3.01 0.54
N TYR A 192 -8.19 -2.81 1.83
CA TYR A 192 -8.72 -1.66 2.57
C TYR A 192 -8.08 -0.35 2.09
N PHE A 193 -6.76 -0.33 1.88
CA PHE A 193 -6.06 0.83 1.35
C PHE A 193 -6.59 1.23 -0.04
N LEU A 194 -6.69 0.27 -0.97
CA LEU A 194 -7.21 0.48 -2.32
C LEU A 194 -8.69 0.93 -2.30
N SER A 195 -9.49 0.46 -1.34
CA SER A 195 -10.91 0.84 -1.22
C SER A 195 -11.13 2.32 -0.93
N ASN A 196 -10.15 2.95 -0.29
CA ASN A 196 -10.18 4.33 0.16
C ASN A 196 -9.35 5.25 -0.75
N MET A 197 -8.77 4.73 -1.85
CA MET A 197 -8.14 5.59 -2.85
C MET A 197 -9.19 6.50 -3.51
N PRO A 198 -8.96 7.82 -3.59
CA PRO A 198 -9.91 8.74 -4.18
C PRO A 198 -10.16 8.40 -5.67
N GLN A 199 -11.39 8.59 -6.13
CA GLN A 199 -11.75 8.46 -7.54
C GLN A 199 -11.34 9.72 -8.30
N PHE A 200 -11.09 9.60 -9.60
CA PHE A 200 -10.65 10.72 -10.44
C PHE A 200 -11.66 11.88 -10.47
N GLU A 201 -12.95 11.58 -10.28
CA GLU A 201 -14.06 12.54 -10.26
C GLU A 201 -14.34 13.14 -8.88
N ASP A 202 -13.68 12.66 -7.81
CA ASP A 202 -13.92 13.19 -6.47
C ASP A 202 -13.45 14.65 -6.39
N THR A 203 -14.37 15.58 -6.11
CA THR A 203 -14.03 16.94 -5.72
C THR A 203 -13.33 16.89 -4.36
N LEU A 204 -11.99 16.92 -4.37
CA LEU A 204 -11.18 16.90 -3.16
C LEU A 204 -11.32 18.25 -2.43
N THR A 205 -12.34 18.37 -1.58
CA THR A 205 -12.49 19.53 -0.69
C THR A 205 -11.63 19.37 0.57
N ILE A 206 -11.14 20.51 1.06
CA ILE A 206 -10.29 20.66 2.26
C ILE A 206 -11.01 20.17 3.53
N GLU A 207 -12.34 20.04 3.53
CA GLU A 207 -13.12 19.65 4.72
C GLU A 207 -13.06 18.15 5.04
N SER A 208 -12.50 17.32 4.16
CA SER A 208 -12.43 15.87 4.31
C SER A 208 -11.16 15.38 5.04
N TYR A 209 -10.55 16.18 5.92
CA TYR A 209 -9.38 15.74 6.70
C TYR A 209 -9.79 14.87 7.91
N PRO A 210 -9.17 13.69 8.13
CA PRO A 210 -9.18 13.08 9.45
C PRO A 210 -8.42 13.98 10.43
N VAL A 211 -9.09 14.36 11.52
CA VAL A 211 -8.65 15.36 12.51
C VAL A 211 -7.21 15.15 12.98
N VAL A 212 -6.80 13.90 13.17
CA VAL A 212 -5.47 13.51 13.65
C VAL A 212 -4.34 14.03 12.75
N ILE A 213 -4.55 14.03 11.43
CA ILE A 213 -3.51 14.43 10.47
C ILE A 213 -3.50 15.93 10.24
N LYS A 214 -4.68 16.56 10.34
CA LYS A 214 -4.76 18.02 10.42
C LYS A 214 -3.92 18.53 11.59
N VAL A 215 -4.00 17.87 12.76
CA VAL A 215 -3.19 18.21 13.93
C VAL A 215 -1.71 17.94 13.68
N LEU A 216 -1.32 16.75 13.20
CA LEU A 216 0.08 16.44 12.91
C LEU A 216 0.73 17.48 11.96
N ILE A 217 0.02 17.86 10.90
CA ILE A 217 0.59 18.71 9.84
C ILE A 217 0.59 20.18 10.23
N ILE A 218 -0.53 20.67 10.77
CA ILE A 218 -0.66 22.09 11.12
C ILE A 218 0.08 22.39 12.44
N ALA A 219 0.02 21.48 13.42
CA ALA A 219 0.57 21.75 14.75
C ALA A 219 2.04 21.34 14.91
N ILE A 220 2.54 20.36 14.14
CA ILE A 220 3.92 19.86 14.30
C ILE A 220 4.78 20.17 13.08
N LEU A 221 4.36 19.75 11.88
CA LEU A 221 5.18 19.91 10.66
C LEU A 221 5.32 21.36 10.19
N MET A 222 4.22 22.12 10.07
CA MET A 222 4.28 23.51 9.60
C MET A 222 5.16 24.41 10.49
N PRO A 223 5.06 24.38 11.83
CA PRO A 223 5.94 25.15 12.70
C PRO A 223 7.41 24.75 12.56
N LEU A 224 7.71 23.45 12.45
CA LEU A 224 9.08 22.95 12.32
C LEU A 224 9.73 23.40 11.00
N VAL A 225 9.01 23.27 9.87
CA VAL A 225 9.49 23.71 8.56
C VAL A 225 9.68 25.23 8.54
N THR A 226 8.78 25.98 9.17
CA THR A 226 8.90 27.45 9.29
C THR A 226 10.14 27.83 10.08
N ALA A 227 10.37 27.21 11.25
CA ALA A 227 11.55 27.44 12.08
C ALA A 227 12.85 27.12 11.32
N TYR A 228 12.89 25.99 10.62
CA TYR A 228 14.03 25.62 9.78
C TYR A 228 14.28 26.65 8.66
N THR A 229 13.21 27.09 7.99
CA THR A 229 13.31 28.09 6.93
C THR A 229 13.83 29.43 7.48
N VAL A 230 13.40 29.85 8.68
CA VAL A 230 13.91 31.06 9.35
C VAL A 230 15.40 30.93 9.67
N VAL A 231 15.85 29.80 10.20
CA VAL A 231 17.27 29.54 10.47
C VAL A 231 18.08 29.58 9.18
N LEU A 232 17.58 28.98 8.10
CA LEU A 232 18.21 28.99 6.79
C LEU A 232 18.35 30.42 6.23
N TYR A 233 17.31 31.25 6.33
CA TYR A 233 17.37 32.65 5.91
C TYR A 233 18.31 33.49 6.77
N ALA A 234 18.35 33.26 8.09
CA ALA A 234 19.31 33.92 8.97
C ALA A 234 20.76 33.55 8.61
N TYR A 235 21.00 32.30 8.22
CA TYR A 235 22.30 31.83 7.73
C TYR A 235 22.68 32.51 6.40
N PHE A 236 21.75 32.60 5.44
CA PHE A 236 22.02 33.34 4.20
C PHE A 236 22.30 34.82 4.44
N ALA A 237 21.56 35.47 5.35
CA ALA A 237 21.81 36.86 5.73
C ALA A 237 23.20 37.03 6.37
N LYS A 238 23.62 36.08 7.21
CA LYS A 238 24.97 36.08 7.80
C LYS A 238 26.05 36.04 6.73
N ILE A 239 25.90 35.22 5.68
CA ILE A 239 26.89 35.12 4.59
C ILE A 239 26.91 36.39 3.72
N LEU A 240 25.76 37.00 3.48
CA LEU A 240 25.66 38.18 2.60
C LEU A 240 26.14 39.48 3.28
N PHE A 241 25.96 39.60 4.59
CA PHE A 241 26.22 40.84 5.34
C PHE A 241 27.33 40.72 6.41
N GLY A 242 27.97 39.55 6.54
CA GLY A 242 29.08 39.30 7.47
C GLY A 242 30.22 38.57 6.78
#